data_AF-A0A1F8TKV7-F1
#
_entry.id   AF-A0A1F8TKV7-F1
#
_cell.length_a   1.000
_cell.length_b   1.000
_cell.length_c   1.000
_cell.angle_alpha   90.00
_cell.angle_beta   90.00
_cell.angle_gamma   90.00
#
_symmetry.space_group_name_H-M   'P 1'
#
loop_
_entity.id
_entity.type
_entity.pdbx_description
1 polymer ?
#
loop_
_entity_poly.entity_id
_entity_poly.type
_entity_poly.pdbx_seq_one_letter_code
_entity_poly.pdbx_strand_id
1 'polypeptide(L)'
;MDKPANKVLYLNQTYLDPGEKYLAREFWGGQHYWILQGQITLPELPPHGVCLLAIRPLRTHRPIYAGSNLHISQGLEVSEWKSDETSLQFRLERPGQADGMIDLLLPKPPRMAACDNDDLRWQTLEENYYQLSVKIKESAWISIHW
;
A
#
# COMPACT_ATOMS: atom_id res chain seq x y z
N MET A 1 -9.33 -27.25 -20.88
CA MET A 1 -8.24 -26.67 -20.05
C MET A 1 -8.68 -25.30 -19.63
N ASP A 2 -8.66 -25.05 -18.32
CA ASP A 2 -8.94 -23.72 -17.79
C ASP A 2 -7.84 -22.74 -18.22
N LYS A 3 -8.21 -21.49 -18.48
CA LYS A 3 -7.32 -20.43 -18.95
C LYS A 3 -7.34 -19.26 -17.96
N PRO A 4 -6.28 -18.45 -17.89
CA PRO A 4 -6.32 -17.19 -17.15
C PRO A 4 -7.53 -16.35 -17.58
N ALA A 5 -8.16 -15.70 -16.62
CA ALA A 5 -9.38 -14.93 -16.85
C ALA A 5 -9.41 -13.67 -16.00
N ASN A 6 -9.99 -12.62 -16.55
CA ASN A 6 -10.29 -11.42 -15.79
C ASN A 6 -11.35 -11.74 -14.73
N LYS A 7 -11.15 -11.24 -13.52
CA LYS A 7 -12.10 -11.35 -12.41
C LYS A 7 -12.54 -9.96 -11.99
N VAL A 8 -13.83 -9.80 -11.78
CA VAL A 8 -14.39 -8.54 -11.27
C VAL A 8 -14.69 -8.73 -9.79
N LEU A 9 -14.13 -7.86 -8.96
CA LEU A 9 -14.52 -7.72 -7.56
C LEU A 9 -15.50 -6.56 -7.46
N TYR A 10 -16.72 -6.85 -7.01
CA TYR A 10 -17.72 -5.84 -6.70
C TYR A 10 -17.71 -5.53 -5.20
N LEU A 11 -17.59 -4.26 -4.83
CA LEU A 11 -17.53 -3.86 -3.42
C LEU A 11 -18.80 -4.18 -2.64
N ASN A 12 -19.96 -4.23 -3.31
CA ASN A 12 -21.23 -4.63 -2.71
C ASN A 12 -21.29 -6.12 -2.27
N GLN A 13 -20.28 -6.93 -2.64
CA GLN A 13 -20.09 -8.30 -2.15
C GLN A 13 -19.14 -8.36 -0.94
N THR A 14 -18.73 -7.19 -0.44
CA THR A 14 -17.85 -7.02 0.71
C THR A 14 -18.56 -6.17 1.77
N TYR A 15 -17.85 -5.83 2.85
CA TYR A 15 -18.34 -4.88 3.86
C TYR A 15 -17.93 -3.42 3.58
N LEU A 16 -17.42 -3.13 2.38
CA LEU A 16 -17.04 -1.78 1.96
C LEU A 16 -18.22 -1.04 1.32
N ASP A 17 -18.24 0.29 1.43
CA ASP A 17 -19.27 1.13 0.83
C ASP A 17 -19.00 1.29 -0.69
N PRO A 18 -19.86 0.77 -1.59
CA PRO A 18 -19.64 0.90 -3.03
C PRO A 18 -19.74 2.35 -3.55
N GLY A 19 -20.28 3.29 -2.76
CA GLY A 19 -20.33 4.72 -3.08
C GLY A 19 -19.03 5.48 -2.77
N GLU A 20 -18.13 4.91 -1.97
CA GLU A 20 -16.82 5.51 -1.68
C GLU A 20 -15.77 5.13 -2.73
N LYS A 21 -14.70 5.94 -2.77
CA LYS A 21 -13.52 5.68 -3.61
C LYS A 21 -12.46 4.99 -2.77
N TYR A 22 -11.73 4.04 -3.37
CA TYR A 22 -10.68 3.30 -2.69
C TYR A 22 -9.42 3.20 -3.53
N LEU A 23 -8.31 3.03 -2.82
CA LEU A 23 -7.03 2.57 -3.35
C LEU A 23 -6.87 1.10 -2.95
N ALA A 24 -6.55 0.25 -3.93
CA ALA A 24 -6.24 -1.15 -3.70
C ALA A 24 -4.78 -1.44 -4.09
N ARG A 25 -4.11 -2.32 -3.35
CA ARG A 25 -2.78 -2.84 -3.68
C ARG A 25 -2.76 -4.38 -3.63
N GLU A 26 -2.30 -4.98 -4.71
CA GLU A 26 -2.12 -6.41 -4.86
C GLU A 26 -0.78 -6.86 -4.27
N PHE A 27 -0.79 -7.96 -3.52
CA PHE A 27 0.35 -8.36 -2.68
C PHE A 27 1.56 -8.88 -3.46
N TRP A 28 1.35 -9.76 -4.46
CA TRP A 28 2.42 -10.54 -5.08
C TRP A 28 3.21 -9.76 -6.13
N GLY A 29 2.50 -9.08 -7.02
CA GLY A 29 3.05 -8.23 -8.07
C GLY A 29 3.18 -6.76 -7.67
N GLY A 30 2.55 -6.33 -6.58
CA GLY A 30 2.63 -4.95 -6.10
C GLY A 30 1.79 -3.97 -6.92
N GLN A 31 0.88 -4.47 -7.76
CA GLN A 31 0.06 -3.62 -8.61
C GLN A 31 -0.97 -2.87 -7.79
N HIS A 32 -1.13 -1.56 -8.06
CA HIS A 32 -2.18 -0.76 -7.45
C HIS A 32 -3.34 -0.52 -8.40
N TYR A 33 -4.50 -0.23 -7.81
CA TYR A 33 -5.72 -0.01 -8.54
C TYR A 33 -6.61 1.03 -7.85
N TRP A 34 -7.23 1.88 -8.66
CA TRP A 34 -8.19 2.87 -8.22
C TRP A 34 -9.61 2.31 -8.36
N ILE A 35 -10.33 2.18 -7.24
CA ILE A 35 -11.73 1.76 -7.22
C ILE A 35 -12.59 3.01 -7.14
N LEU A 36 -13.08 3.47 -8.29
CA LEU A 36 -13.81 4.75 -8.38
C LEU A 36 -15.33 4.58 -8.50
N GLN A 37 -15.79 3.36 -8.81
CA GLN A 37 -17.20 3.06 -9.13
C GLN A 37 -17.65 1.74 -8.49
N GLY A 38 -17.21 1.46 -7.25
CA GLY A 38 -17.67 0.30 -6.49
C GLY A 38 -17.26 -1.08 -7.05
N GLN A 39 -16.36 -1.14 -8.04
CA GLN A 39 -15.83 -2.39 -8.58
C GLN A 39 -14.43 -2.21 -9.17
N ILE A 40 -13.75 -3.33 -9.35
CA ILE A 40 -12.42 -3.41 -9.95
C ILE A 40 -12.29 -4.67 -10.79
N THR A 41 -11.65 -4.55 -11.95
CA THR A 41 -11.27 -5.69 -12.79
C THR A 41 -9.82 -6.07 -12.53
N LEU A 42 -9.62 -7.30 -12.06
CA LEU A 42 -8.32 -7.92 -11.86
C LEU A 42 -7.95 -8.69 -13.13
N PRO A 43 -6.86 -8.32 -13.82
CA PRO A 43 -6.51 -8.93 -15.09
C PRO A 43 -5.89 -10.32 -14.88
N GLU A 44 -6.19 -11.23 -15.81
CA GLU A 44 -5.41 -12.45 -16.06
C GLU A 44 -5.16 -13.37 -14.85
N LEU A 45 -6.13 -13.53 -13.95
CA LEU A 45 -5.96 -14.44 -12.82
C LEU A 45 -5.86 -15.89 -13.32
N PRO A 46 -4.79 -16.65 -13.01
CA PRO A 46 -4.66 -18.03 -13.44
C PRO A 46 -5.79 -18.92 -12.89
N PRO A 47 -6.08 -20.07 -13.52
CA PRO A 47 -6.94 -21.08 -12.94
C PRO A 47 -6.43 -21.47 -11.54
N HIS A 48 -7.33 -21.49 -10.55
CA HIS A 48 -7.00 -21.72 -9.14
C HIS A 48 -6.02 -20.71 -8.51
N GLY A 49 -5.73 -19.59 -9.21
CA GLY A 49 -4.95 -18.49 -8.68
C GLY A 49 -5.72 -17.69 -7.62
N VAL A 50 -4.98 -17.05 -6.73
CA VAL A 50 -5.50 -16.16 -5.69
C VAL A 50 -4.87 -14.80 -5.85
N CYS A 51 -5.71 -13.76 -5.93
CA CYS A 51 -5.29 -12.38 -5.80
C CYS A 51 -5.62 -11.89 -4.39
N LEU A 52 -4.67 -11.24 -3.73
CA LEU A 52 -4.87 -10.67 -2.42
C LEU A 52 -4.69 -9.15 -2.48
N LEU A 53 -5.72 -8.43 -2.04
CA LEU A 53 -5.77 -6.98 -2.08
C LEU A 53 -5.81 -6.39 -0.67
N ALA A 54 -5.00 -5.37 -0.43
CA ALA A 54 -5.25 -4.37 0.61
C ALA A 54 -6.11 -3.27 0.00
N ILE A 55 -7.28 -3.00 0.58
CA ILE A 55 -8.17 -1.93 0.10
C ILE A 55 -8.26 -0.86 1.19
N ARG A 56 -8.07 0.41 0.82
CA ARG A 56 -8.05 1.57 1.72
C ARG A 56 -8.97 2.66 1.19
N PRO A 57 -9.83 3.27 2.03
CA PRO A 57 -10.62 4.42 1.61
C PRO A 57 -9.71 5.53 1.10
N LEU A 58 -10.04 6.11 -0.05
CA LEU A 58 -9.25 7.18 -0.63
C LEU A 58 -9.48 8.48 0.14
N ARG A 59 -8.40 9.06 0.65
CA ARG A 59 -8.39 10.29 1.45
C ARG A 59 -7.24 11.17 0.97
N THR A 60 -7.50 12.03 -0.03
CA THR A 60 -6.47 12.79 -0.76
C THR A 60 -5.66 13.78 0.09
N HIS A 61 -6.17 14.15 1.27
CA HIS A 61 -5.50 15.12 2.17
C HIS A 61 -4.75 14.45 3.34
N ARG A 62 -4.70 13.13 3.38
CA ARG A 62 -3.98 12.38 4.42
C ARG A 62 -3.11 11.31 3.77
N PRO A 63 -1.94 11.01 4.34
CA PRO A 63 -1.16 9.89 3.85
C PRO A 63 -1.92 8.57 4.06
N ILE A 64 -1.74 7.62 3.14
CA ILE A 64 -2.32 6.28 3.18
C ILE A 64 -1.22 5.25 3.03
N TYR A 65 -1.17 4.29 3.95
CA TYR A 65 -0.43 3.06 3.77
C TYR A 65 -1.17 2.13 2.79
N ALA A 66 -0.74 2.12 1.53
CA ALA A 66 -1.39 1.35 0.47
C ALA A 66 -1.16 -0.15 0.67
N GLY A 67 0.03 -0.53 1.11
CA GLY A 67 0.40 -1.89 1.47
C GLY A 67 1.89 -2.14 1.32
N SER A 68 2.29 -3.40 1.36
CA SER A 68 3.69 -3.81 1.27
C SER A 68 3.83 -5.25 0.79
N ASN A 69 5.06 -5.67 0.52
CA ASN A 69 5.39 -7.10 0.41
C ASN A 69 6.00 -7.68 1.71
N LEU A 70 5.96 -6.92 2.82
CA LEU A 70 6.55 -7.35 4.09
C LEU A 70 5.70 -8.41 4.79
N HIS A 71 4.38 -8.24 4.76
CA HIS A 71 3.43 -9.15 5.36
C HIS A 71 2.18 -9.26 4.50
N ILE A 72 1.63 -10.46 4.39
CA ILE A 72 0.47 -10.76 3.52
C ILE A 72 -0.76 -9.91 3.85
N SER A 73 -0.91 -9.48 5.11
CA SER A 73 -1.99 -8.58 5.54
C SER A 73 -1.81 -7.12 5.10
N GLN A 74 -0.62 -6.74 4.62
CA GLN A 74 -0.32 -5.42 4.04
C GLN A 74 -0.74 -4.24 4.93
N GLY A 75 -0.31 -4.22 6.18
CA GLY A 75 -0.63 -3.15 7.14
C GLY A 75 -0.61 -3.57 8.60
N LEU A 76 -0.59 -4.88 8.91
CA LEU A 76 -0.43 -5.35 10.30
C LEU A 76 0.95 -5.04 10.86
N GLU A 77 1.92 -4.83 9.99
CA GLU A 77 3.25 -4.38 10.35
C GLU A 77 3.28 -2.91 10.82
N VAL A 78 2.23 -2.11 10.59
CA VAL A 78 2.22 -0.70 11.01
C VAL A 78 1.74 -0.60 12.47
N SER A 79 2.65 -0.33 13.41
CA SER A 79 2.34 -0.27 14.85
C SER A 79 2.02 1.14 15.36
N GLU A 80 2.55 2.18 14.70
CA GLU A 80 2.27 3.59 15.03
C GLU A 80 2.11 4.40 13.75
N TRP A 81 1.23 5.42 13.77
CA TRP A 81 0.99 6.31 12.65
C TRP A 81 0.70 7.74 13.12
N LYS A 82 1.56 8.69 12.74
CA LYS A 82 1.49 10.10 13.11
C LYS A 82 1.71 10.94 11.84
N SER A 83 0.73 11.73 11.46
CA SER A 83 0.83 12.60 10.29
C SER A 83 0.36 14.01 10.62
N ASP A 84 1.06 15.00 10.09
CA ASP A 84 0.68 16.41 10.12
C ASP A 84 0.63 16.97 8.68
N GLU A 85 0.58 18.29 8.54
CA GLU A 85 0.46 18.97 7.24
C GLU A 85 1.72 18.88 6.36
N THR A 86 2.85 18.53 6.96
CA THR A 86 4.22 18.58 6.39
C THR A 86 4.98 17.26 6.51
N SER A 87 4.51 16.34 7.35
CA SER A 87 5.24 15.11 7.63
C SER A 87 4.34 13.90 7.91
N LEU A 88 4.92 12.73 7.67
CA LEU A 88 4.44 11.43 8.12
C LEU A 88 5.56 10.75 8.91
N GLN A 89 5.23 10.29 10.10
CA GLN A 89 6.05 9.38 10.89
C GLN A 89 5.24 8.14 11.25
N PHE A 90 5.77 6.96 10.97
CA PHE A 90 5.14 5.70 11.33
C PHE A 90 6.17 4.66 11.71
N ARG A 91 5.73 3.67 12.46
CA ARG A 91 6.58 2.57 12.92
C ARG A 91 6.17 1.29 12.24
N LEU A 92 7.16 0.59 11.69
CA LEU A 92 7.01 -0.77 11.19
C LEU A 92 7.52 -1.75 12.25
N GLU A 93 6.76 -2.78 12.55
CA GLU A 93 7.08 -3.85 13.49
C GLU A 93 6.76 -5.21 12.87
N ARG A 94 7.73 -6.13 12.90
CA ARG A 94 7.53 -7.52 12.53
C ARG A 94 8.62 -8.41 13.11
N PRO A 95 8.37 -9.69 13.36
CA PRO A 95 9.42 -10.61 13.78
C PRO A 95 10.53 -10.74 12.73
N GLY A 96 11.78 -10.75 13.21
CA GLY A 96 12.97 -11.01 12.40
C GLY A 96 13.45 -9.84 11.55
N GLN A 97 14.33 -10.15 10.59
CA GLN A 97 14.83 -9.20 9.61
C GLN A 97 13.99 -9.27 8.33
N ALA A 98 13.73 -8.11 7.73
CA ALA A 98 13.03 -8.01 6.46
C ALA A 98 13.64 -6.95 5.55
N ASP A 99 13.60 -7.26 4.26
CA ASP A 99 13.92 -6.35 3.16
C ASP A 99 12.71 -6.37 2.22
N GLY A 100 12.20 -5.21 1.85
CA GLY A 100 10.99 -5.14 1.05
C GLY A 100 10.60 -3.74 0.63
N MET A 101 9.40 -3.67 0.07
CA MET A 101 8.80 -2.46 -0.47
C MET A 101 7.51 -2.15 0.28
N ILE A 102 7.35 -0.87 0.63
CA ILE A 102 6.08 -0.32 1.08
C ILE A 102 5.61 0.73 0.09
N ASP A 103 4.31 0.81 -0.12
CA ASP A 103 3.71 1.79 -1.00
C ASP A 103 2.84 2.76 -0.18
N LEU A 104 2.98 4.05 -0.49
CA LEU A 104 2.31 5.14 0.19
C LEU A 104 1.62 6.06 -0.81
N LEU A 105 0.38 6.43 -0.53
CA LEU A 105 -0.20 7.63 -1.12
C LEU A 105 0.09 8.81 -0.18
N LEU A 106 0.76 9.85 -0.66
CA LEU A 106 1.11 11.04 0.13
C LEU A 106 0.33 12.26 -0.36
N PRO A 107 -0.02 13.22 0.51
CA PRO A 107 -0.77 14.41 0.08
C PRO A 107 0.05 15.37 -0.78
N LYS A 108 1.38 15.27 -0.73
CA LYS A 108 2.34 16.07 -1.49
C LYS A 108 3.60 15.24 -1.80
N PRO A 109 4.41 15.64 -2.80
CA PRO A 109 5.65 14.95 -3.11
C PRO A 109 6.67 14.96 -1.97
N PRO A 110 7.24 13.81 -1.58
CA PRO A 110 8.25 13.73 -0.54
C PRO A 110 9.53 14.44 -1.00
N ARG A 111 10.12 15.22 -0.09
CA ARG A 111 11.44 15.85 -0.23
C ARG A 111 12.52 15.05 0.47
N MET A 112 12.14 14.34 1.53
CA MET A 112 13.03 13.53 2.35
C MET A 112 12.26 12.32 2.88
N ALA A 113 12.93 11.17 2.93
CA ALA A 113 12.47 9.98 3.61
C ALA A 113 13.65 9.32 4.32
N ALA A 114 13.44 8.87 5.55
CA ALA A 114 14.45 8.18 6.34
C ALA A 114 13.86 6.94 7.01
N CYS A 115 14.69 5.91 7.17
CA CYS A 115 14.44 4.75 8.02
C CYS A 115 15.41 4.80 9.19
N ASP A 116 14.89 5.03 10.39
CA ASP A 116 15.64 5.42 11.58
C ASP A 116 16.55 6.61 11.30
N ASN A 117 17.85 6.38 11.10
CA ASN A 117 18.84 7.42 10.82
C ASN A 117 19.39 7.38 9.38
N ASP A 118 18.95 6.42 8.57
CA ASP A 118 19.45 6.21 7.21
C ASP A 118 18.49 6.79 6.17
N ASP A 119 19.05 7.49 5.18
CA ASP A 119 18.28 7.99 4.05
C ASP A 119 17.64 6.83 3.30
N LEU A 120 16.34 6.95 3.06
CA LEU A 120 15.57 5.93 2.39
C LEU A 120 15.38 6.28 0.92
N ARG A 121 15.54 5.30 0.04
CA ARG A 121 15.27 5.46 -1.39
C ARG A 121 13.80 5.27 -1.67
N TRP A 122 13.24 6.16 -2.49
CA TRP A 122 11.88 6.02 -3.01
C TRP A 122 11.84 6.24 -4.52
N GLN A 123 10.76 5.76 -5.12
CA GLN A 123 10.39 6.05 -6.50
C GLN A 123 8.94 6.50 -6.58
N THR A 124 8.64 7.37 -7.54
CA THR A 124 7.29 7.77 -7.89
C THR A 124 6.73 6.75 -8.88
N LEU A 125 5.64 6.07 -8.55
CA LEU A 125 4.98 5.15 -9.48
C LEU A 125 3.85 5.86 -10.24
N GLU A 126 3.15 6.77 -9.57
CA GLU A 126 2.12 7.64 -10.12
C GLU A 126 2.10 8.96 -9.32
N GLU A 127 1.32 9.95 -9.76
CA GLU A 127 1.08 11.17 -8.99
C GLU A 127 0.69 10.83 -7.56
N ASN A 128 1.44 11.37 -6.61
CA ASN A 128 1.26 11.18 -5.16
C ASN A 128 1.42 9.74 -4.64
N TYR A 129 1.70 8.75 -5.49
CA TYR A 129 1.89 7.35 -5.11
C TYR A 129 3.36 6.95 -5.21
N TYR A 130 3.95 6.61 -4.06
CA TYR A 130 5.38 6.38 -3.90
C TYR A 130 5.65 4.98 -3.37
N GLN A 131 6.73 4.38 -3.85
CA GLN A 131 7.25 3.13 -3.30
C GLN A 131 8.59 3.37 -2.63
N LEU A 132 8.74 2.84 -1.43
CA LEU A 132 9.87 3.04 -0.53
C LEU A 132 10.53 1.68 -0.26
N SER A 133 11.85 1.58 -0.45
CA SER A 133 12.62 0.37 -0.13
C SER A 133 13.05 0.39 1.33
N VAL A 134 12.54 -0.54 2.14
CA VAL A 134 12.79 -0.59 3.59
C VAL A 134 13.59 -1.84 3.97
N LYS A 135 14.51 -1.65 4.92
CA LYS A 135 15.19 -2.74 5.62
C LYS A 135 14.93 -2.58 7.10
N ILE A 136 14.24 -3.53 7.70
CA ILE A 136 13.84 -3.46 9.10
C ILE A 136 14.35 -4.68 9.87
N LYS A 137 14.81 -4.44 11.10
CA LYS A 137 15.19 -5.50 12.04
C LYS A 137 14.30 -5.36 13.26
N GLU A 138 13.30 -6.23 13.36
CA GLU A 138 12.25 -6.23 14.39
C GLU A 138 11.32 -5.02 14.36
N SER A 139 11.88 -3.81 14.34
CA SER A 139 11.14 -2.57 14.14
C SER A 139 11.98 -1.49 13.50
N ALA A 140 11.34 -0.52 12.85
CA ALA A 140 12.01 0.70 12.38
C ALA A 140 11.03 1.87 12.33
N TRP A 141 11.54 3.08 12.54
CA TRP A 141 10.81 4.32 12.31
C TRP A 141 11.00 4.79 10.88
N ILE A 142 9.90 5.06 10.19
CA ILE A 142 9.93 5.72 8.89
C ILE A 142 9.46 7.15 9.07
N SER A 143 10.26 8.10 8.60
CA SER A 143 9.94 9.53 8.63
C SER A 143 9.99 10.10 7.23
N ILE A 144 8.96 10.85 6.82
CA ILE A 144 8.83 11.45 5.49
C ILE A 144 8.42 12.91 5.66
N HIS A 145 9.07 13.81 4.93
CA HIS A 145 8.76 15.24 4.88
C HIS A 145 8.49 15.69 3.44
N TRP A 146 7.52 16.59 3.25
CA TRP A 146 7.10 17.10 1.93
C TRP A 146 6.85 18.62 1.90
#